data_AF-A0A7Z9JGU7-F1
#
_entry.id   AF-A0A7Z9JGU7-F1
#
_cell.length_a   1.000
_cell.length_b   1.000
_cell.length_c   1.000
_cell.angle_alpha   90.00
_cell.angle_beta   90.00
_cell.angle_gamma   90.00
#
_symmetry.space_group_name_H-M   'P 1'
#
loop_
_entity.id
_entity.type
_entity.pdbx_description
1 polymer ?
#
loop_
_entity_poly.entity_id
_entity_poly.type
_entity_poly.pdbx_seq_one_letter_code
_entity_poly.pdbx_strand_id
1 'polypeptide(L)' 'MHIGMIQLNPTVGDVTTNTNNIIEAVLKMDADLILTPEMSICGYPPRDLLYCAGFIQACEEAVQRIAQACS' A
#
# COMPACT_ATOMS: atom_id res chain seq x y z
N MET A 1 -13.49 -2.49 18.81
CA MET A 1 -13.20 -2.04 17.45
C MET A 1 -12.27 -0.83 17.51
N HIS A 2 -10.97 -1.09 17.37
CA HIS A 2 -9.91 -0.10 17.28
C HIS A 2 -9.55 0.10 15.81
N ILE A 3 -9.54 1.35 15.35
CA ILE A 3 -9.22 1.69 13.97
C ILE A 3 -7.87 2.39 13.96
N GLY A 4 -6.89 1.78 13.29
CA GLY A 4 -5.58 2.35 13.02
C GLY A 4 -5.57 3.12 11.71
N MET A 5 -4.80 4.20 11.65
CA MET A 5 -4.55 4.95 10.41
C MET A 5 -3.05 5.04 10.20
N ILE A 6 -2.58 4.52 9.06
CA ILE A 6 -1.19 4.65 8.67
C ILE A 6 -1.04 5.91 7.83
N GLN A 7 -0.43 6.95 8.37
CA GLN A 7 -0.10 8.15 7.60
C GLN A 7 1.24 7.96 6.90
N LEU A 8 1.20 7.77 5.58
CA LEU A 8 2.38 7.52 4.75
C LEU A 8 2.72 8.73 3.87
N ASN A 9 3.95 8.72 3.36
CA ASN A 9 4.38 9.56 2.24
C ASN A 9 4.82 8.64 1.08
N PRO A 10 3.88 8.06 0.32
CA PRO A 10 4.21 7.11 -0.74
C PRO A 10 4.93 7.82 -1.91
N THR A 11 5.93 7.15 -2.48
CA THR A 11 6.63 7.64 -3.67
C THR A 11 5.91 7.14 -4.92
N VAL A 12 5.54 8.06 -5.83
CA VAL A 12 4.88 7.69 -7.09
C VAL A 12 5.74 6.73 -7.90
N GLY A 13 5.18 5.56 -8.25
CA GLY A 13 5.83 4.54 -9.05
C GLY A 13 6.66 3.53 -8.27
N ASP A 14 7.03 3.81 -7.02
CA ASP A 14 7.83 2.89 -6.19
C ASP A 14 6.94 1.91 -5.42
N VAL A 15 6.33 0.98 -6.16
CA VAL A 15 5.43 -0.04 -5.61
C VAL A 15 6.12 -0.86 -4.52
N THR A 16 7.38 -1.25 -4.72
CA THR A 16 8.12 -2.11 -3.79
C THR A 16 8.32 -1.44 -2.43
N THR A 17 8.88 -0.23 -2.41
CA THR A 17 9.16 0.49 -1.15
C THR A 17 7.86 0.86 -0.44
N ASN A 18 6.85 1.34 -1.17
CA ASN A 18 5.56 1.67 -0.59
C ASN A 18 4.90 0.46 0.07
N THR A 19 4.95 -0.71 -0.58
CA THR A 19 4.41 -1.96 -0.04
C THR A 19 5.17 -2.41 1.21
N ASN A 20 6.50 -2.30 1.24
CA ASN A 20 7.29 -2.60 2.45
C ASN A 20 6.89 -1.68 3.59
N ASN A 21 6.76 -0.38 3.35
CA ASN A 21 6.36 0.61 4.36
C ASN A 21 4.96 0.33 4.94
N ILE A 22 4.00 -0.09 4.10
CA ILE A 22 2.66 -0.49 4.56
C ILE A 22 2.76 -1.72 5.47
N ILE A 23 3.45 -2.78 5.02
CA ILE A 23 3.59 -4.03 5.80
C ILE A 23 4.25 -3.75 7.16
N GLU A 24 5.34 -2.98 7.17
CA GLU A 24 6.02 -2.63 8.42
C GLU A 24 5.14 -1.85 9.38
N ALA A 25 4.28 -0.96 8.88
CA ALA A 25 3.36 -0.21 9.71
C ALA A 25 2.20 -1.07 10.22
N VAL A 26 1.64 -1.95 9.38
CA VAL A 26 0.60 -2.92 9.76
C VAL A 26 1.08 -3.80 10.92
N LEU A 27 2.29 -4.37 10.82
CA LEU A 27 2.86 -5.25 11.85
C LEU A 27 3.15 -4.57 13.19
N LYS A 28 3.18 -3.24 13.23
CA LYS A 28 3.45 -2.44 14.44
C LYS A 28 2.18 -1.91 15.09
N MET A 29 1.02 -2.04 14.45
CA MET A 29 -0.25 -1.50 14.96
C MET A 29 -1.10 -2.60 15.59
N ASP A 30 -1.63 -2.31 16.78
CA ASP A 30 -2.67 -3.12 17.43
C ASP A 30 -4.04 -2.50 17.10
N ALA A 31 -4.67 -2.95 16.01
CA ALA A 31 -5.96 -2.45 15.53
C ALA A 31 -6.78 -3.55 14.85
N ASP A 32 -8.10 -3.47 14.99
CA ASP A 32 -9.06 -4.37 14.32
C ASP A 32 -9.26 -4.01 12.84
N LEU A 33 -8.99 -2.76 12.47
CA LEU A 33 -9.08 -2.24 11.10
C LEU A 33 -7.99 -1.20 10.89
N ILE A 34 -7.26 -1.29 9.77
CA ILE A 34 -6.22 -0.32 9.41
C ILE A 34 -6.58 0.36 8.09
N LEU A 35 -6.45 1.68 8.07
CA LEU A 35 -6.68 2.51 6.88
C LEU A 35 -5.37 3.13 6.40
N THR A 36 -5.21 3.23 5.08
CA THR A 36 -4.10 3.93 4.42
C THR A 36 -4.66 5.05 3.54
N PRO A 37 -3.84 6.06 3.17
CA PRO A 37 -4.21 7.06 2.16
C PRO A 37 -4.61 6.44 0.83
N GLU A 38 -5.34 7.21 0.03
CA GLU A 38 -5.64 6.84 -1.36
C GLU A 38 -4.36 6.52 -2.13
N MET A 39 -4.39 5.44 -2.92
CA MET A 39 -3.31 5.04 -3.82
C MET A 39 -1.97 4.82 -3.10
N SER A 40 -1.99 4.37 -1.83
CA SER A 40 -0.78 4.16 -1.02
C SER A 40 0.22 3.15 -1.59
N ILE A 41 -0.22 2.23 -2.46
CA ILE A 41 0.66 1.23 -3.09
C ILE A 41 1.55 1.87 -4.15
N CYS A 42 0.96 2.66 -5.04
CA CYS A 42 1.66 3.22 -6.19
C CYS A 42 2.03 4.71 -6.02
N GLY A 43 1.54 5.37 -4.97
CA GLY A 43 1.57 6.81 -4.80
C GLY A 43 0.59 7.57 -5.69
N TYR A 44 0.35 8.83 -5.34
CA TYR A 44 -0.60 9.71 -6.02
C TYR A 44 0.04 11.05 -6.43
N PRO A 45 -0.25 11.57 -7.64
CA PRO A 45 -1.00 10.94 -8.73
C PRO A 45 -0.10 10.06 -9.63
N PRO A 46 -0.54 8.85 -10.03
CA PRO A 46 0.25 7.93 -10.87
C PRO A 46 0.31 8.32 -12.37
N ARG A 47 -0.63 9.17 -12.84
CA ARG A 47 -0.71 9.64 -14.23
C ARG A 47 -0.61 8.48 -15.23
N ASP A 48 0.28 8.57 -16.20
CA ASP A 48 0.40 7.65 -17.34
C ASP A 48 0.80 6.22 -16.94
N LEU A 49 1.30 6.02 -15.71
CA LEU A 49 1.56 4.68 -15.18
C LEU A 49 0.28 3.82 -15.17
N LEU A 50 -0.90 4.44 -15.10
CA LEU A 50 -2.19 3.75 -15.20
C LEU A 50 -2.48 3.15 -16.59
N TYR A 51 -1.69 3.48 -17.62
CA TYR A 51 -1.78 2.85 -18.94
C TYR A 51 -0.79 1.69 -19.12
N CYS A 52 0.08 1.45 -18.13
CA CYS A 52 1.05 0.36 -18.18
C CYS A 52 0.47 -0.89 -17.49
N ALA A 53 0.10 -1.91 -18.28
CA ALA A 53 -0.47 -3.15 -17.75
C ALA A 53 0.43 -3.84 -16.71
N GLY A 54 1.76 -3.84 -16.94
CA GLY A 54 2.72 -4.40 -15.98
C GLY A 54 2.79 -3.62 -14.67
N PHE A 55 2.53 -2.30 -14.71
CA PHE A 55 2.45 -1.48 -13.49
C PHE A 55 1.21 -1.81 -12.67
N ILE A 56 0.06 -1.98 -13.34
CA ILE A 56 -1.19 -2.39 -12.70
C ILE A 56 -1.01 -3.77 -12.05
N GLN A 57 -0.44 -4.73 -12.79
CA GLN A 57 -0.16 -6.06 -12.27
C GLN A 57 0.76 -6.01 -11.03
N ALA A 58 1.83 -5.20 -11.06
CA ALA A 58 2.70 -5.03 -9.91
C ALA A 58 1.95 -4.47 -8.68
N CYS A 59 1.01 -3.54 -8.90
CA CYS A 59 0.16 -3.02 -7.82
C CYS A 59 -0.77 -4.10 -7.25
N GLU A 60 -1.36 -4.96 -8.10
CA GLU A 60 -2.21 -6.08 -7.67
C GLU A 60 -1.42 -7.11 -6.86
N GLU A 61 -0.21 -7.46 -7.30
CA GLU A 61 0.69 -8.37 -6.56
C GLU A 61 1.08 -7.78 -5.19
N ALA A 62 1.33 -6.46 -5.13
CA ALA A 62 1.57 -5.76 -3.88
C ALA A 62 0.38 -5.83 -2.90
N VAL A 63 -0.86 -5.70 -3.38
CA VAL A 63 -2.07 -5.90 -2.56
C VAL A 63 -2.07 -7.29 -1.93
N GLN A 64 -1.80 -8.33 -2.72
CA GLN A 64 -1.76 -9.71 -2.22
C GLN A 64 -0.68 -9.89 -1.16
N ARG A 65 0.49 -9.27 -1.35
CA ARG A 65 1.59 -9.33 -0.37
C ARG A 65 1.23 -8.63 0.95
N ILE A 66 0.52 -7.50 0.89
CA ILE A 66 0.03 -6.82 2.11
C ILE A 66 -1.03 -7.68 2.80
N ALA A 67 -1.96 -8.27 2.06
CA ALA A 67 -3.00 -9.13 2.61
C ALA A 67 -2.42 -10.34 3.37
N GLN A 68 -1.33 -10.94 2.86
CA GLN A 68 -0.62 -12.04 3.54
C GLN A 68 0.08 -11.61 4.84
N ALA A 69 0.37 -10.32 5.01
CA ALA A 69 1.00 -9.79 6.22
C ALA A 69 -0.01 -9.37 7.30
N CYS A 70 -1.30 -9.25 6.95
CA CYS A 70 -2.38 -9.01 7.90
C CYS A 70 -2.79 -10.33 8.56
N SER A 71 -2.80 -10.36 9.89
CA SER A 71 -3.21 -11.51 10.73
C SER A 71 -4.61 -11.36 11.29
#